data_AF-A0A4R2I9I6-F1
#
_entry.id   AF-A0A4R2I9I6-F1
#
_cell.length_a   1.000
_cell.length_b   1.000
_cell.length_c   1.000
_cell.angle_alpha   90.00
_cell.angle_beta   90.00
_cell.angle_gamma   90.00
#
_symmetry.space_group_name_H-M   'P 1'
#
loop_
_entity.id
_entity.type
_entity.pdbx_description
1 polymer ?
#
loop_
_entity_poly.entity_id
_entity_poly.type
_entity_poly.pdbx_seq_one_letter_code
_entity_poly.pdbx_strand_id
1 'polypeptide(L)'
;MTRQPSGRSVHALRATALLLLAAAAGTACAGTIVVPAGSLRDDGAISGAGVTISGSGVGAGTGSIADDLTLAAGGTLAPGGASAVGVLDAIGLTWQAGGRVAMRLGANDAASDQLILSGALTRQGTGSFAFDFSDGATPPSAGATYTLIRYASQSGFDAADFSYVYTGSASALVGEFRLDPDALRFVVISTPVELQSFGID
;
A
#
# COMPACT_ATOMS: atom_id res chain seq x y z
N MET A 1 19.26 -50.45 -19.13
CA MET A 1 19.90 -49.26 -18.50
C MET A 1 19.11 -48.04 -18.94
N THR A 2 18.17 -47.58 -18.12
CA THR A 2 17.27 -46.47 -18.48
C THR A 2 17.26 -45.52 -17.29
N ARG A 3 17.94 -44.37 -17.40
CA ARG A 3 17.96 -43.34 -16.36
C ARG A 3 16.77 -42.41 -16.57
N GLN A 4 15.82 -42.46 -15.64
CA GLN A 4 14.73 -41.50 -15.51
C GLN A 4 15.31 -40.18 -14.95
N PRO A 5 15.07 -39.02 -15.59
CA PRO A 5 15.51 -37.74 -15.06
C PRO A 5 14.59 -37.32 -13.90
N SER A 6 15.22 -37.03 -12.76
CA SER A 6 14.59 -36.53 -11.54
C SER A 6 13.95 -35.16 -11.78
N GLY A 7 12.62 -35.08 -11.62
CA GLY A 7 11.90 -33.82 -11.59
C GLY A 7 12.38 -32.95 -10.44
N ARG A 8 12.85 -31.73 -10.75
CA ARG A 8 12.99 -30.68 -9.75
C ARG A 8 11.59 -30.23 -9.37
N SER A 9 11.11 -30.73 -8.24
CA SER A 9 9.91 -30.20 -7.59
C SER A 9 10.24 -28.77 -7.17
N VAL A 10 9.76 -27.79 -7.93
CA VAL A 10 9.77 -26.39 -7.50
C VAL A 10 8.81 -26.32 -6.33
N HIS A 11 9.36 -26.37 -5.10
CA HIS A 11 8.59 -26.16 -3.89
C HIS A 11 8.11 -24.72 -3.91
N ALA A 12 6.87 -24.50 -4.37
CA ALA A 12 6.12 -23.30 -4.04
C ALA A 12 6.09 -23.20 -2.52
N LEU A 13 6.79 -22.21 -1.97
CA LEU A 13 6.83 -21.94 -0.54
C LEU A 13 5.42 -21.51 -0.10
N ARG A 14 4.57 -22.47 0.27
CA ARG A 14 3.26 -22.20 0.88
C ARG A 14 3.47 -21.81 2.34
N ALA A 15 3.79 -20.55 2.58
CA ALA A 15 3.98 -20.02 3.92
C ALA A 15 2.63 -19.67 4.56
N THR A 16 2.09 -20.58 5.39
CA THR A 16 1.16 -20.20 6.47
C THR A 16 1.99 -19.97 7.72
N ALA A 17 2.66 -18.83 7.78
CA ALA A 17 3.45 -18.38 8.91
C ALA A 17 3.43 -16.85 8.90
N LEU A 18 3.48 -16.21 10.06
CA LEU A 18 3.98 -14.84 10.17
C LEU A 18 5.44 -14.87 9.69
N LEU A 19 5.64 -14.80 8.38
CA LEU A 19 6.96 -14.75 7.77
C LEU A 19 7.41 -13.31 7.86
N LEU A 20 7.98 -12.95 9.01
CA LEU A 20 8.74 -11.71 9.13
C LEU A 20 10.04 -11.89 8.34
N LEU A 21 9.93 -11.86 7.01
CA LEU A 21 11.08 -11.65 6.13
C LEU A 21 11.41 -10.16 6.25
N ALA A 22 12.17 -9.80 7.29
CA ALA A 22 12.90 -8.54 7.25
C ALA A 22 13.98 -8.75 6.18
N ALA A 23 13.75 -8.26 4.96
CA ALA A 23 14.80 -8.20 3.96
C ALA A 23 15.89 -7.28 4.51
N ALA A 24 16.97 -7.85 5.03
CA ALA A 24 18.20 -7.10 5.21
C ALA A 24 18.64 -6.61 3.83
N ALA A 25 19.32 -5.45 3.78
CA ALA A 25 19.74 -4.81 2.54
C ALA A 25 20.30 -5.82 1.52
N GLY A 26 19.64 -5.94 0.35
CA GLY A 26 20.12 -6.72 -0.79
C GLY A 26 19.69 -8.18 -0.87
N THR A 27 18.47 -8.55 -0.44
CA THR A 27 17.99 -9.93 -0.59
C THR A 27 17.55 -10.18 -2.04
N ALA A 28 18.45 -10.71 -2.87
CA ALA A 28 18.13 -11.16 -4.22
C ALA A 28 17.27 -12.43 -4.15
N CYS A 29 16.02 -12.31 -4.60
CA CYS A 29 15.08 -13.42 -4.72
C CYS A 29 14.96 -13.80 -6.20
N ALA A 30 14.53 -15.03 -6.50
CA ALA A 30 14.20 -15.42 -7.87
C ALA A 30 12.73 -15.85 -7.93
N GLY A 31 11.99 -15.34 -8.92
CA GLY A 31 10.59 -15.69 -9.14
C GLY A 31 9.62 -14.66 -8.57
N THR A 32 8.54 -15.11 -7.92
CA THR A 32 7.52 -14.22 -7.35
C THR A 32 7.37 -14.52 -5.86
N ILE A 33 7.42 -13.47 -5.04
CA ILE A 33 7.08 -13.57 -3.62
C ILE A 33 5.56 -13.42 -3.51
N VAL A 34 4.89 -14.39 -2.90
CA VAL A 34 3.43 -14.35 -2.72
C VAL A 34 3.11 -14.27 -1.22
N VAL A 35 2.30 -13.29 -0.85
CA VAL A 35 1.84 -13.04 0.51
C VAL A 35 0.32 -13.26 0.55
N PRO A 36 -0.16 -14.49 0.78
CA PRO A 36 -1.60 -14.79 0.80
C PRO A 36 -2.25 -14.54 2.18
N ALA A 37 -1.44 -14.47 3.22
CA ALA A 37 -1.82 -14.21 4.61
C ALA A 37 -0.58 -13.73 5.39
N GLY A 38 -0.79 -13.16 6.59
CA GLY A 38 0.29 -12.65 7.42
C GLY A 38 0.89 -11.35 6.89
N SER A 39 2.12 -11.03 7.28
CA SER A 39 2.76 -9.77 6.90
C SER A 39 4.15 -9.99 6.35
N LEU A 40 4.44 -9.42 5.18
CA LEU A 40 5.78 -9.18 4.66
C LEU A 40 6.18 -7.75 4.99
N ARG A 41 7.34 -7.55 5.62
CA ARG A 41 7.86 -6.22 5.94
C ARG A 41 9.19 -5.99 5.24
N ASP A 42 9.22 -5.11 4.26
CA ASP A 42 10.44 -4.69 3.57
C ASP A 42 10.88 -3.31 4.05
N ASP A 43 11.94 -3.27 4.85
CA ASP A 43 12.64 -2.04 5.25
C ASP A 43 14.01 -1.92 4.55
N GLY A 44 14.28 -2.78 3.56
CA GLY A 44 15.56 -2.88 2.86
C GLY A 44 15.37 -2.82 1.35
N ALA A 45 15.82 -3.87 0.65
CA ALA A 45 15.63 -3.97 -0.78
C ALA A 45 15.33 -5.41 -1.20
N ILE A 46 14.25 -5.58 -1.95
CA ILE A 46 13.88 -6.79 -2.68
C ILE A 46 14.24 -6.57 -4.15
N SER A 47 15.01 -7.47 -4.74
CA SER A 47 15.34 -7.44 -6.16
C SER A 47 15.33 -8.84 -6.78
N GLY A 48 15.02 -8.91 -8.08
CA GLY A 48 14.96 -10.16 -8.83
C GLY A 48 13.65 -10.94 -8.66
N ALA A 49 12.67 -10.34 -7.96
CA ALA A 49 11.38 -10.95 -7.73
C ALA A 49 10.26 -9.92 -7.59
N GLY A 50 9.22 -10.06 -8.40
CA GLY A 50 7.96 -9.35 -8.21
C GLY A 50 7.25 -9.83 -6.92
N VAL A 51 6.42 -8.96 -6.36
CA VAL A 51 5.72 -9.21 -5.09
C VAL A 51 4.21 -9.18 -5.31
N THR A 52 3.52 -10.25 -4.92
CA THR A 52 2.06 -10.35 -4.96
C THR A 52 1.49 -10.41 -3.55
N ILE A 53 0.65 -9.44 -3.20
CA ILE A 53 -0.06 -9.38 -1.92
C ILE A 53 -1.53 -9.74 -2.20
N SER A 54 -2.08 -10.71 -1.47
CA SER A 54 -3.42 -11.26 -1.74
C SER A 54 -4.09 -11.77 -0.47
N GLY A 55 -5.39 -12.09 -0.54
CA GLY A 55 -6.08 -12.80 0.52
C GLY A 55 -6.20 -11.97 1.80
N SER A 56 -5.47 -12.32 2.85
CA SER A 56 -5.36 -11.50 4.09
C SER A 56 -3.92 -11.02 4.32
N GLY A 57 -3.09 -11.11 3.28
CA GLY A 57 -1.70 -10.71 3.31
C GLY A 57 -1.53 -9.20 3.42
N VAL A 58 -0.52 -8.78 4.16
CA VAL A 58 -0.10 -7.39 4.30
C VAL A 58 1.33 -7.27 3.79
N GLY A 59 1.56 -6.42 2.79
CA GLY A 59 2.91 -5.96 2.45
C GLY A 59 3.14 -4.60 3.06
N ALA A 60 4.19 -4.43 3.86
CA ALA A 60 4.46 -3.19 4.57
C ALA A 60 5.95 -2.84 4.55
N GLY A 61 6.29 -1.63 4.99
CA GLY A 61 7.67 -1.22 5.22
C GLY A 61 8.08 0.01 4.42
N THR A 62 9.34 0.38 4.58
CA THR A 62 9.93 1.59 3.97
C THR A 62 11.07 1.29 2.99
N GLY A 63 11.12 0.06 2.49
CA GLY A 63 12.17 -0.44 1.61
C GLY A 63 11.92 -0.13 0.14
N SER A 64 12.58 -0.90 -0.71
CA SER A 64 12.53 -0.77 -2.16
C SER A 64 12.33 -2.13 -2.83
N ILE A 65 11.33 -2.22 -3.71
CA ILE A 65 11.05 -3.40 -4.52
C ILE A 65 11.48 -3.07 -5.95
N ALA A 66 12.61 -3.61 -6.38
CA ALA A 66 13.19 -3.32 -7.70
C ALA A 66 12.45 -4.03 -8.87
N ASP A 67 11.21 -4.47 -8.64
CA ASP A 67 10.35 -5.18 -9.57
C ASP A 67 8.88 -4.72 -9.40
N ASP A 68 7.97 -5.28 -10.18
CA ASP A 68 6.54 -4.95 -10.10
C ASP A 68 5.85 -5.56 -8.87
N LEU A 69 4.93 -4.78 -8.29
CA LEU A 69 3.97 -5.18 -7.29
C LEU A 69 2.64 -5.57 -7.92
N THR A 70 2.02 -6.63 -7.41
CA THR A 70 0.61 -6.95 -7.63
C THR A 70 -0.13 -6.88 -6.31
N LEU A 71 -1.08 -5.95 -6.21
CA LEU A 71 -2.03 -5.89 -5.10
C LEU A 71 -3.33 -6.57 -5.52
N ALA A 72 -3.46 -7.84 -5.17
CA ALA A 72 -4.62 -8.65 -5.48
C ALA A 72 -5.77 -8.44 -4.48
N ALA A 73 -6.97 -8.91 -4.83
CA ALA A 73 -8.15 -8.83 -3.99
C ALA A 73 -7.89 -9.38 -2.56
N GLY A 74 -8.36 -8.63 -1.56
CA GLY A 74 -8.19 -8.90 -0.14
C GLY A 74 -6.81 -8.52 0.44
N GLY A 75 -5.78 -8.40 -0.41
CA GLY A 75 -4.46 -7.96 0.02
C GLY A 75 -4.46 -6.51 0.52
N THR A 76 -3.54 -6.20 1.43
CA THR A 76 -3.30 -4.83 1.92
C THR A 76 -1.85 -4.43 1.70
N LEU A 77 -1.62 -3.30 1.03
CA LEU A 77 -0.31 -2.67 0.93
C LEU A 77 -0.26 -1.50 1.93
N ALA A 78 0.73 -1.46 2.81
CA ALA A 78 0.89 -0.44 3.83
C ALA A 78 2.28 0.19 3.73
N PRO A 79 2.48 1.18 2.83
CA PRO A 79 3.72 1.93 2.78
C PRO A 79 3.99 2.55 4.16
N GLY A 80 5.21 2.41 4.67
CA GLY A 80 5.60 3.01 5.93
C GLY A 80 6.15 2.08 7.00
N GLY A 81 6.75 2.71 8.02
CA GLY A 81 7.36 2.06 9.16
C GLY A 81 6.34 1.46 10.14
N ALA A 82 6.74 0.47 10.94
CA ALA A 82 5.85 -0.22 11.87
C ALA A 82 5.18 0.73 12.89
N SER A 83 5.80 1.87 13.17
CA SER A 83 5.28 2.88 14.10
C SER A 83 5.51 4.33 13.65
N ALA A 84 6.07 4.54 12.45
CA ALA A 84 6.33 5.87 11.91
C ALA A 84 6.04 5.91 10.42
N VAL A 85 5.60 7.07 9.94
CA VAL A 85 5.35 7.30 8.51
C VAL A 85 6.58 6.99 7.67
N GLY A 86 6.40 6.58 6.42
CA GLY A 86 7.52 6.31 5.54
C GLY A 86 7.15 6.08 4.08
N VAL A 87 8.18 5.82 3.29
CA VAL A 87 8.08 5.70 1.84
C VAL A 87 8.43 4.28 1.44
N LEU A 88 7.59 3.66 0.62
CA LEU A 88 7.89 2.40 -0.06
C LEU A 88 8.15 2.70 -1.53
N ASP A 89 9.27 2.24 -2.06
CA ASP A 89 9.60 2.36 -3.49
C ASP A 89 9.29 1.05 -4.23
N ALA A 90 8.77 1.14 -5.46
CA ALA A 90 8.63 0.02 -6.37
C ALA A 90 8.76 0.42 -7.84
N ILE A 91 8.87 -0.58 -8.75
CA ILE A 91 8.86 -0.28 -10.19
C ILE A 91 7.44 0.09 -10.65
N GLY A 92 6.48 -0.80 -10.45
CA GLY A 92 5.09 -0.58 -10.86
C GLY A 92 4.12 -1.23 -9.90
N LEU A 93 2.86 -0.84 -9.99
CA LEU A 93 1.78 -1.45 -9.23
C LEU A 93 0.65 -1.87 -10.18
N THR A 94 0.40 -3.17 -10.28
CA THR A 94 -0.87 -3.69 -10.78
C THR A 94 -1.83 -3.82 -9.60
N TRP A 95 -2.82 -2.94 -9.53
CA TRP A 95 -3.81 -2.94 -8.46
C TRP A 95 -5.10 -3.60 -8.97
N GLN A 96 -5.46 -4.74 -8.36
CA GLN A 96 -6.71 -5.44 -8.62
C GLN A 96 -7.83 -4.91 -7.72
N ALA A 97 -9.04 -4.84 -8.28
CA ALA A 97 -10.23 -4.51 -7.52
C ALA A 97 -10.36 -5.41 -6.27
N GLY A 98 -10.67 -4.80 -5.13
CA GLY A 98 -10.76 -5.45 -3.82
C GLY A 98 -9.45 -5.49 -3.03
N GLY A 99 -8.31 -5.07 -3.61
CA GLY A 99 -7.08 -4.79 -2.86
C GLY A 99 -7.15 -3.43 -2.16
N ARG A 100 -6.43 -3.27 -1.04
CA ARG A 100 -6.46 -2.06 -0.21
C ARG A 100 -5.07 -1.46 -0.01
N VAL A 101 -5.02 -0.14 0.15
CA VAL A 101 -3.79 0.59 0.51
C VAL A 101 -3.99 1.30 1.85
N ALA A 102 -3.24 0.91 2.87
CA ALA A 102 -3.29 1.54 4.18
C ALA A 102 -2.20 2.62 4.30
N MET A 103 -2.59 3.84 4.68
CA MET A 103 -1.66 4.98 4.78
C MET A 103 -1.97 5.82 6.01
N ARG A 104 -0.93 6.30 6.67
CA ARG A 104 -1.04 7.33 7.71
C ARG A 104 -0.88 8.70 7.10
N LEU A 105 -1.82 9.58 7.43
CA LEU A 105 -1.82 10.99 7.03
C LEU A 105 -1.40 11.85 8.22
N GLY A 106 -0.29 12.55 8.08
CA GLY A 106 0.25 13.45 9.09
C GLY A 106 -0.29 14.87 8.97
N ALA A 107 0.39 15.81 9.65
CA ALA A 107 0.08 17.24 9.55
C ALA A 107 0.20 17.81 8.12
N ASN A 108 1.00 17.17 7.25
CA ASN A 108 1.23 17.56 5.87
C ASN A 108 1.75 16.37 5.03
N ASP A 109 1.95 16.60 3.73
CA ASP A 109 2.42 15.62 2.74
C ASP A 109 3.72 14.91 3.16
N ALA A 110 4.71 15.66 3.65
CA ALA A 110 6.01 15.13 4.04
C ALA A 110 5.98 14.32 5.35
N ALA A 111 4.91 14.47 6.14
CA ALA A 111 4.69 13.75 7.38
C ALA A 111 3.71 12.56 7.20
N SER A 112 3.56 12.05 5.98
CA SER A 112 2.59 11.00 5.62
C SER A 112 3.27 9.82 4.92
N ASP A 113 2.61 8.67 4.93
CA ASP A 113 3.05 7.51 4.15
C ASP A 113 2.95 7.81 2.65
N GLN A 114 3.91 7.32 1.86
CA GLN A 114 3.90 7.45 0.39
C GLN A 114 4.32 6.14 -0.29
N LEU A 115 3.71 5.87 -1.44
CA LEU A 115 4.19 4.86 -2.39
C LEU A 115 4.81 5.57 -3.60
N ILE A 116 6.05 5.25 -3.92
CA ILE A 116 6.72 5.81 -5.10
C ILE A 116 6.92 4.69 -6.13
N LEU A 117 6.36 4.91 -7.31
CA LEU A 117 6.50 4.01 -8.46
C LEU A 117 7.36 4.70 -9.52
N SER A 118 8.48 4.07 -9.91
CA SER A 118 9.27 4.59 -11.04
C SER A 118 8.63 4.34 -12.40
N GLY A 119 7.60 3.49 -12.43
CA GLY A 119 6.86 3.02 -13.60
C GLY A 119 5.36 3.23 -13.44
N ALA A 120 4.55 2.27 -13.90
CA ALA A 120 3.11 2.46 -14.08
C ALA A 120 2.26 2.05 -12.87
N LEU A 121 1.22 2.85 -12.59
CA LEU A 121 0.06 2.43 -11.80
C LEU A 121 -1.02 1.87 -12.74
N THR A 122 -1.28 0.57 -12.68
CA THR A 122 -2.16 -0.13 -13.62
C THR A 122 -3.37 -0.70 -12.90
N ARG A 123 -4.58 -0.32 -13.36
CA ARG A 123 -5.83 -0.92 -12.89
C ARG A 123 -6.01 -2.32 -13.45
N GLN A 124 -6.47 -3.25 -12.62
CA GLN A 124 -6.96 -4.55 -13.06
C GLN A 124 -8.34 -4.86 -12.49
N GLY A 125 -9.31 -5.07 -13.37
CA GLY A 125 -10.69 -5.40 -13.00
C GLY A 125 -11.55 -4.18 -12.61
N THR A 126 -12.80 -4.45 -12.25
CA THR A 126 -13.80 -3.45 -11.85
C THR A 126 -14.23 -3.69 -10.40
N GLY A 127 -14.54 -2.62 -9.68
CA GLY A 127 -14.90 -2.70 -8.26
C GLY A 127 -14.16 -1.65 -7.43
N SER A 128 -13.98 -1.95 -6.13
CA SER A 128 -13.43 -1.01 -5.16
C SER A 128 -11.90 -0.99 -5.15
N PHE A 129 -11.34 0.21 -5.16
CA PHE A 129 -9.92 0.50 -4.90
C PHE A 129 -9.87 1.41 -3.67
N ALA A 130 -9.64 0.80 -2.52
CA ALA A 130 -9.88 1.48 -1.24
C ALA A 130 -8.58 1.85 -0.54
N PHE A 131 -8.60 3.02 0.09
CA PHE A 131 -7.61 3.45 1.05
C PHE A 131 -8.13 3.28 2.48
N ASP A 132 -7.27 2.79 3.36
CA ASP A 132 -7.52 2.77 4.79
C ASP A 132 -6.62 3.82 5.44
N PHE A 133 -7.19 4.99 5.75
CA PHE A 133 -6.44 6.10 6.35
C PHE A 133 -6.44 6.03 7.89
N SER A 134 -5.31 6.43 8.46
CA SER A 134 -5.15 6.66 9.91
C SER A 134 -4.28 7.89 10.15
N ASP A 135 -4.13 8.30 11.41
CA ASP A 135 -3.28 9.44 11.75
C ASP A 135 -1.80 9.06 11.68
N GLY A 136 -0.98 9.99 11.17
CA GLY A 136 0.45 10.03 11.44
C GLY A 136 0.73 10.48 12.87
N ALA A 137 1.89 11.11 13.11
CA ALA A 137 2.20 11.66 14.44
C ALA A 137 1.23 12.77 14.88
N THR A 138 0.66 13.48 13.91
CA THR A 138 -0.35 14.52 14.08
C THR A 138 -1.46 14.27 13.06
N PRO A 139 -2.75 14.45 13.40
CA PRO A 139 -3.84 14.23 12.47
C PRO A 139 -3.77 15.13 11.22
N PRO A 140 -4.43 14.71 10.12
CA PRO A 140 -4.57 15.54 8.94
C PRO A 140 -5.38 16.81 9.22
N SER A 141 -5.13 17.86 8.43
CA SER A 141 -5.81 19.16 8.57
C SER A 141 -6.62 19.51 7.33
N ALA A 142 -7.73 20.24 7.53
CA ALA A 142 -8.53 20.75 6.42
C ALA A 142 -7.70 21.63 5.48
N GLY A 143 -7.86 21.41 4.18
CA GLY A 143 -7.08 22.07 3.12
C GLY A 143 -5.74 21.40 2.78
N ALA A 144 -5.28 20.43 3.58
CA ALA A 144 -4.07 19.69 3.27
C ALA A 144 -4.24 18.80 2.03
N THR A 145 -3.19 18.69 1.23
CA THR A 145 -3.11 17.79 0.07
C THR A 145 -2.00 16.78 0.32
N TYR A 146 -2.31 15.50 0.14
CA TYR A 146 -1.41 14.38 0.35
C TYR A 146 -1.17 13.65 -0.97
N THR A 147 0.09 13.49 -1.34
CA THR A 147 0.52 12.65 -2.45
C THR A 147 0.60 11.21 -1.97
N LEU A 148 -0.41 10.42 -2.31
CA LEU A 148 -0.50 9.03 -1.85
C LEU A 148 0.43 8.13 -2.65
N ILE A 149 0.35 8.23 -3.98
CA ILE A 149 1.14 7.43 -4.92
C ILE A 149 1.75 8.37 -5.94
N ARG A 150 3.07 8.34 -6.11
CA ARG A 150 3.76 8.91 -7.27
C ARG A 150 3.97 7.81 -8.32
N TYR A 151 3.79 8.14 -9.59
CA TYR A 151 4.00 7.19 -10.69
C TYR A 151 4.50 7.90 -11.95
N ALA A 152 5.15 7.17 -12.85
CA ALA A 152 5.54 7.69 -14.15
C ALA A 152 4.35 7.76 -15.14
N SER A 153 3.38 6.85 -14.98
CA SER A 153 2.13 6.85 -15.74
C SER A 153 1.04 6.08 -15.00
N GLN A 154 -0.21 6.30 -15.37
CA GLN A 154 -1.33 5.47 -14.93
C GLN A 154 -2.15 4.97 -16.13
N SER A 155 -2.80 3.82 -15.97
CA SER A 155 -3.80 3.36 -16.93
C SER A 155 -5.03 2.75 -16.26
N GLY A 156 -6.20 3.13 -16.79
CA GLY A 156 -7.49 2.54 -16.45
C GLY A 156 -8.18 3.10 -15.21
N PHE A 157 -7.54 4.01 -14.47
CA PHE A 157 -8.13 4.64 -13.30
C PHE A 157 -8.80 5.98 -13.62
N ASP A 158 -9.89 6.23 -12.91
CA ASP A 158 -10.49 7.54 -12.72
C ASP A 158 -10.52 7.90 -11.23
N ALA A 159 -10.57 9.19 -10.90
CA ALA A 159 -10.63 9.64 -9.49
C ALA A 159 -11.82 9.03 -8.72
N ALA A 160 -12.93 8.75 -9.41
CA ALA A 160 -14.13 8.15 -8.82
C ALA A 160 -14.02 6.65 -8.53
N ASP A 161 -12.98 5.96 -9.02
CA ASP A 161 -12.72 4.55 -8.69
C ASP A 161 -12.25 4.38 -7.24
N PHE A 162 -11.71 5.44 -6.63
CA PHE A 162 -11.12 5.42 -5.31
C PHE A 162 -12.13 5.73 -4.21
N SER A 163 -11.98 5.01 -3.10
CA SER A 163 -12.77 5.21 -1.88
C SER A 163 -11.84 5.18 -0.68
N TYR A 164 -12.29 5.67 0.47
CA TYR A 164 -11.51 5.55 1.69
C TYR A 164 -12.38 5.31 2.92
N VAL A 165 -11.76 4.73 3.93
CA VAL A 165 -12.20 4.79 5.33
C VAL A 165 -11.13 5.52 6.13
N TYR A 166 -11.52 6.16 7.22
CA TYR A 166 -10.59 6.86 8.10
C TYR A 166 -10.78 6.42 9.54
N THR A 167 -9.66 6.11 10.19
CA THR A 167 -9.58 5.67 11.59
C THR A 167 -8.50 6.49 12.29
N GLY A 168 -8.85 7.71 12.68
CA GLY A 168 -7.95 8.60 13.41
C GLY A 168 -8.68 9.33 14.54
N SER A 169 -8.04 10.39 15.04
CA SER A 169 -8.50 11.16 16.19
C SER A 169 -9.67 12.09 15.88
N ALA A 170 -9.84 12.50 14.62
CA ALA A 170 -11.04 13.24 14.19
C ALA A 170 -12.23 12.28 14.06
N SER A 171 -13.45 12.77 14.34
CA SER A 171 -14.67 11.94 14.20
C SER A 171 -15.00 11.64 12.75
N ALA A 172 -14.55 12.47 11.81
CA ALA A 172 -14.61 12.22 10.39
C ALA A 172 -13.47 12.90 9.64
N LEU A 173 -13.13 12.34 8.49
CA LEU A 173 -12.27 12.95 7.47
C LEU A 173 -13.07 13.05 6.18
N VAL A 174 -13.30 14.26 5.68
CA VAL A 174 -13.94 14.48 4.38
C VAL A 174 -12.88 14.95 3.40
N GLY A 175 -12.76 14.27 2.27
CA GLY A 175 -11.84 14.66 1.22
C GLY A 175 -12.18 14.05 -0.12
N GLU A 176 -11.40 14.43 -1.12
CA GLU A 176 -11.56 13.99 -2.51
C GLU A 176 -10.24 13.46 -3.06
N PHE A 177 -10.33 12.47 -3.95
CA PHE A 177 -9.20 12.02 -4.73
C PHE A 177 -9.00 12.90 -5.95
N ARG A 178 -7.74 13.16 -6.28
CA ARG A 178 -7.33 13.79 -7.53
C ARG A 178 -6.33 12.90 -8.23
N LEU A 179 -6.61 12.57 -9.49
CA LEU A 179 -5.75 11.76 -10.32
C LEU A 179 -5.05 12.66 -11.33
N ASP A 180 -3.79 12.99 -11.03
CA ASP A 180 -2.91 13.76 -11.90
C ASP A 180 -2.12 12.82 -12.83
N PRO A 181 -1.45 13.34 -13.89
CA PRO A 181 -0.65 12.52 -14.79
C PRO A 181 0.50 11.75 -14.12
N ASP A 182 1.01 12.23 -12.99
CA ASP A 182 2.17 11.71 -12.26
C ASP A 182 1.91 11.35 -10.79
N ALA A 183 0.69 11.59 -10.29
CA ALA A 183 0.37 11.36 -8.89
C ALA A 183 -1.12 11.10 -8.64
N LEU A 184 -1.40 10.20 -7.71
CA LEU A 184 -2.69 10.09 -7.05
C LEU A 184 -2.62 10.85 -5.73
N ARG A 185 -3.50 11.83 -5.56
CA ARG A 185 -3.55 12.71 -4.39
C ARG A 185 -4.88 12.61 -3.66
N PHE A 186 -4.85 12.93 -2.38
CA PHE A 186 -6.03 13.13 -1.55
C PHE A 186 -6.03 14.55 -1.00
N VAL A 187 -7.13 15.28 -1.20
CA VAL A 187 -7.31 16.64 -0.69
C VAL A 187 -8.32 16.60 0.43
N VAL A 188 -7.89 17.00 1.63
CA VAL A 188 -8.79 17.09 2.79
C VAL A 188 -9.62 18.36 2.65
N ILE A 189 -10.93 18.18 2.61
CA ILE A 189 -11.91 19.27 2.55
C ILE A 189 -12.26 19.72 3.97
N SER A 190 -12.50 18.77 4.88
CA SER A 190 -12.79 19.07 6.28
C SER A 190 -12.47 17.93 7.24
N THR A 191 -12.23 18.29 8.50
CA THR A 191 -12.10 17.40 9.65
C THR A 191 -13.10 17.82 10.72
N PRO A 192 -14.39 17.46 10.58
CA PRO A 192 -15.39 17.80 11.58
C PRO A 192 -14.95 17.35 12.98
N VAL A 193 -15.16 18.21 13.95
CA VAL A 193 -15.08 17.85 15.38
C VAL A 193 -16.50 17.64 15.89
N GLU A 194 -16.70 16.63 16.74
CA GLU A 194 -17.98 16.55 17.46
C GLU A 194 -18.09 17.73 18.43
N LEU A 195 -19.22 18.43 18.37
CA LEU A 195 -19.54 19.44 19.38
C LEU A 195 -19.74 18.71 20.71
N GLN A 196 -18.86 18.95 21.68
CA GLN A 196 -19.12 18.49 23.04
C GLN A 196 -20.34 19.25 23.56
N SER A 197 -21.45 18.52 23.73
CA SER A 197 -22.63 19.05 24.40
C SER A 197 -22.27 19.32 25.85
N PHE A 198 -22.07 20.59 26.21
CA PHE A 198 -22.01 20.97 27.62
C PHE A 198 -23.43 20.95 28.17
N GLY A 199 -23.73 19.98 29.04
CA GLY A 199 -24.93 20.03 29.87
C GLY A 199 -24.85 21.28 30.75
N ILE A 200 -25.86 22.13 30.68
CA ILE A 200 -26.03 23.22 31.64
C ILE A 200 -26.81 22.60 32.81
N ASP A 201 -26.14 22.46 33.96
CA ASP A 201 -26.78 22.14 35.26
C ASP A 201 -27.47 23.37 35.84
#